data_AF-A0AAP0KFF6-F1
#
_entry.id   AF-A0AAP0KFF6-F1
#
_cell.length_a   1.000
_cell.length_b   1.000
_cell.length_c   1.000
_cell.angle_alpha   90.00
_cell.angle_beta   90.00
_cell.angle_gamma   90.00
#
_symmetry.space_group_name_H-M   'P 1'
#
loop_
_entity.id
_entity.type
_entity.pdbx_description
1 polymer ?
#
loop_
_entity_poly.entity_id
_entity_poly.type
_entity_poly.pdbx_seq_one_letter_code
_entity_poly.pdbx_strand_id
1 'polypeptide(L)' 'MDWIPMLFINLRSWNITHGDFTRSECNLYCLDCKWDAFCFYCWSSRHMDHGVIQIRRSSYHDAVRVAEIQKVLDIGGV' A
#
# COMPACT_ATOMS: atom_id res chain seq x y z
N MET A 1 7.50 20.62 14.60
CA MET A 1 6.31 19.88 14.09
C MET A 1 6.78 19.19 12.83
N ASP A 2 7.66 18.23 13.06
CA ASP A 2 8.67 17.78 12.11
C ASP A 2 8.06 17.03 10.94
N TRP A 3 8.42 17.50 9.74
CA TRP A 3 8.87 16.70 8.59
C TRP A 3 8.29 15.29 8.53
N ILE A 4 6.98 15.18 8.33
CA ILE A 4 6.32 13.88 8.13
C ILE A 4 6.95 13.23 6.89
N PRO A 5 7.62 12.07 7.02
CA PRO A 5 8.33 11.46 5.92
C PRO A 5 7.28 10.66 5.16
N MET A 6 6.45 11.34 4.37
CA MET A 6 5.54 10.72 3.43
C MET A 6 6.09 10.91 2.02
N LEU A 7 6.25 9.81 1.30
CA LEU A 7 6.64 9.84 -0.11
C LEU A 7 5.37 9.93 -0.94
N PHE A 8 5.20 11.04 -1.66
CA PHE A 8 4.16 11.17 -2.67
C PHE A 8 4.56 10.37 -3.91
N ILE A 9 3.70 9.46 -4.32
CA ILE A 9 3.91 8.55 -5.44
C ILE A 9 2.73 8.62 -6.40
N ASN A 10 3.01 8.54 -7.70
CA ASN A 10 1.99 8.54 -8.74
C ASN A 10 1.54 7.10 -9.01
N LEU A 11 0.79 6.51 -8.06
CA LEU A 11 0.19 5.20 -8.25
C LEU A 11 -1.13 5.34 -9.00
N ARG A 12 -1.09 5.08 -10.31
CA ARG A 12 -2.27 5.12 -11.19
C ARG A 12 -2.87 3.74 -11.46
N SER A 13 -2.83 2.88 -10.46
CA SER A 13 -3.33 1.50 -10.55
C SER A 13 -4.47 1.29 -9.56
N TRP A 14 -5.68 1.57 -10.05
CA TRP A 14 -6.91 1.11 -9.45
C TRP A 14 -7.43 -0.02 -10.33
N ASN A 15 -7.47 -1.24 -9.80
CA ASN A 15 -8.22 -2.31 -10.40
C ASN A 15 -9.33 -2.73 -9.44
N ILE A 16 -10.58 -2.60 -9.90
CA ILE A 16 -11.80 -2.92 -9.14
C ILE A 16 -11.93 -4.46 -9.17
N THR A 17 -11.01 -5.18 -8.54
CA THR A 17 -11.11 -6.65 -8.48
C THR A 17 -12.19 -7.10 -7.49
N HIS A 18 -12.62 -6.21 -6.59
CA HIS A 18 -13.87 -6.35 -5.84
C HIS A 18 -14.82 -5.21 -6.18
N GLY A 19 -15.98 -5.55 -6.74
CA GLY A 19 -16.98 -4.62 -7.29
C GLY A 19 -17.61 -3.63 -6.29
N ASP A 20 -17.46 -3.84 -4.98
CA ASP A 20 -18.16 -3.07 -3.94
C ASP A 20 -17.26 -2.21 -3.05
N PHE A 21 -15.93 -2.27 -3.19
CA PHE A 21 -15.05 -1.47 -2.33
C PHE A 21 -14.72 -0.11 -2.95
N THR A 22 -14.83 0.92 -2.13
CA THR A 22 -14.45 2.28 -2.43
C THR A 22 -12.94 2.43 -2.56
N ARG A 23 -12.50 3.52 -3.21
CA ARG A 23 -11.08 3.88 -3.36
C ARG A 23 -10.30 3.79 -2.05
N SER A 24 -10.98 4.16 -0.97
CA SER A 24 -10.39 4.32 0.35
C SER A 24 -10.23 2.99 1.07
N GLU A 25 -11.00 1.96 0.68
CA GLU A 25 -10.96 0.63 1.26
C GLU A 25 -9.91 -0.26 0.59
N CYS A 26 -9.61 -0.03 -0.69
CA CYS A 26 -8.48 -0.64 -1.39
C CYS A 26 -7.22 0.23 -1.26
N ASN A 27 -6.66 0.25 -0.05
CA ASN A 27 -5.54 1.11 0.32
C ASN A 27 -4.27 0.34 0.71
N LEU A 28 -4.20 -0.96 0.43
CA LEU A 28 -3.03 -1.80 0.68
C LEU A 28 -2.36 -2.17 -0.65
N TYR A 29 -1.04 -2.29 -0.67
CA TYR A 29 -0.27 -2.70 -1.83
C TYR A 29 0.78 -3.73 -1.45
N CYS A 30 0.89 -4.80 -2.22
CA CYS A 30 1.72 -5.96 -1.94
C CYS A 30 2.98 -5.88 -2.79
N LEU A 31 4.14 -5.87 -2.14
CA LEU A 31 5.45 -5.75 -2.79
C LEU A 31 5.91 -7.07 -3.41
N ASP A 32 5.48 -8.21 -2.86
CA ASP A 32 5.81 -9.53 -3.39
C ASP A 32 5.05 -9.81 -4.70
N CYS A 33 3.74 -9.55 -4.67
CA CYS A 33 2.90 -9.86 -5.82
C CYS A 33 2.89 -8.74 -6.88
N LYS A 34 3.24 -7.50 -6.51
CA LYS A 34 3.35 -6.33 -7.41
C LYS A 34 2.09 -6.05 -8.25
N TRP A 35 0.91 -6.42 -7.71
CA TRP A 35 -0.40 -6.18 -8.33
C TRP A 35 -1.03 -4.87 -7.86
N ASP A 36 -2.26 -4.59 -8.29
CA ASP A 36 -3.02 -3.41 -7.90
C ASP A 36 -3.32 -3.33 -6.39
N ALA A 37 -3.75 -2.14 -5.95
CA ALA A 37 -4.15 -1.92 -4.56
C ALA A 37 -5.38 -2.78 -4.18
N PHE A 38 -5.39 -3.32 -2.96
CA PHE A 38 -6.41 -4.23 -2.45
C PHE A 38 -6.87 -3.84 -1.05
N CYS A 39 -7.94 -4.50 -0.58
CA CYS A 39 -8.55 -4.25 0.72
C CYS A 39 -8.02 -5.16 1.83
N PHE A 40 -8.31 -4.82 3.09
CA PHE A 40 -7.91 -5.63 4.24
C PHE A 40 -8.35 -7.10 4.18
N TYR A 41 -9.48 -7.40 3.53
CA TYR A 41 -9.94 -8.78 3.37
C TYR A 41 -9.02 -9.61 2.45
N CYS A 42 -8.55 -9.02 1.35
CA CYS A 42 -7.55 -9.64 0.49
C CYS A 42 -6.23 -9.85 1.24
N TRP A 43 -5.87 -8.92 2.13
CA TRP A 43 -4.71 -9.10 3.01
C TRP A 43 -4.83 -10.36 3.84
N SER A 44 -5.90 -10.49 4.63
CA SER A 44 -6.09 -11.62 5.53
C SER A 44 -6.25 -12.98 4.81
N SER A 45 -6.74 -12.98 3.57
CA SER A 45 -6.99 -14.23 2.83
C SER A 45 -5.81 -14.69 1.97
N ARG A 46 -5.02 -13.77 1.40
CA ARG A 46 -4.03 -14.09 0.35
C ARG A 46 -2.68 -13.38 0.50
N HIS A 47 -2.57 -12.39 1.38
CA HIS A 47 -1.34 -11.59 1.54
C HIS A 47 -0.89 -11.46 3.01
N MET A 48 -1.32 -12.36 3.89
CA MET A 48 -1.00 -12.30 5.32
C MET A 48 0.52 -12.39 5.57
N ASP A 49 1.21 -13.18 4.75
CA ASP A 49 2.65 -13.44 4.84
C ASP A 49 3.47 -12.63 3.82
N HIS A 50 2.86 -11.66 3.15
CA HIS A 50 3.54 -10.79 2.17
C HIS A 50 3.92 -9.43 2.78
N GLY A 51 4.96 -8.81 2.23
CA GLY A 51 5.33 -7.42 2.47
C GLY A 51 4.28 -6.48 1.89
N VAL A 52 3.47 -5.87 2.76
CA VAL A 52 2.38 -4.98 2.37
C VAL A 52 2.63 -3.58 2.92
N ILE A 53 2.38 -2.57 2.08
CA ILE A 53 2.42 -1.16 2.45
C ILE A 53 1.03 -0.54 2.36
N GLN A 54 0.75 0.40 3.26
CA GLN A 54 -0.48 1.16 3.22
C GLN A 54 -0.32 2.44 2.40
N ILE A 55 -1.20 2.63 1.42
CA ILE A 55 -1.32 3.82 0.60
C ILE A 55 -2.35 4.77 1.21
N ARG A 56 -1.94 6.01 1.49
CA ARG A 56 -2.84 7.10 1.88
C ARG A 56 -3.17 7.92 0.64
N ARG A 57 -4.45 7.98 0.28
CA ARG A 57 -4.91 8.67 -0.92
C ARG A 57 -5.39 10.08 -0.58
N SER A 58 -4.78 11.08 -1.19
CA SER A 58 -5.25 12.47 -1.24
C SER A 58 -5.78 12.77 -2.65
N SER A 59 -6.53 13.86 -2.83
CA SER A 59 -7.29 14.18 -4.04
C SER A 59 -6.53 14.02 -5.37
N TYR A 60 -5.20 14.14 -5.37
CA TYR A 60 -4.34 13.95 -6.55
C TYR A 60 -3.06 13.17 -6.29
N HIS A 61 -2.77 12.85 -5.04
CA HIS A 61 -1.49 12.25 -4.67
C HIS A 61 -1.72 11.08 -3.74
N ASP A 62 -1.13 9.95 -4.08
CA ASP A 62 -1.02 8.82 -3.18
C ASP A 62 0.27 9.00 -2.36
N ALA A 63 0.22 8.66 -1.09
CA ALA A 63 1.31 8.85 -0.15
C ALA A 63 1.54 7.59 0.68
N VAL A 64 2.80 7.25 0.93
CA VAL A 64 3.16 6.14 1.81
C VAL A 64 4.07 6.68 2.91
N ARG A 65 3.90 6.20 4.14
CA ARG A 65 4.81 6.53 5.23
C ARG A 65 6.18 5.92 4.95
N VAL A 66 7.23 6.73 5.02
CA VAL A 66 8.61 6.28 4.85
C VAL A 66 8.96 5.19 5.86
N ALA A 67 8.42 5.21 7.07
CA ALA A 67 8.60 4.12 8.02
C ALA A 67 8.11 2.75 7.50
N GLU A 68 7.01 2.73 6.72
CA GLU A 68 6.51 1.50 6.11
C GLU A 68 7.43 1.04 4.99
N ILE A 69 7.93 1.98 4.19
CA ILE A 69 8.94 1.72 3.14
C ILE A 69 10.26 1.25 3.75
N GLN A 70 10.68 1.81 4.88
CA GLN A 70 11.89 1.39 5.59
C GLN A 70 11.74 -0.02 6.14
N LYS A 71 10.58 -0.42 6.69
CA LYS A 71 10.35 -1.80 7.18
C LYS A 71 10.47 -2.86 6.09
N VAL A 72 10.06 -2.53 4.86
CA VAL A 72 10.07 -3.46 3.72
C VAL A 72 11.34 -3.34 2.86
N LEU A 73 12.04 -2.20 2.90
CA LEU A 73 13.40 -2.05 2.35
C LEU A 73 14.48 -2.50 3.33
N ASP A 74 14.15 -2.71 4.62
CA ASP A 74 14.91 -3.59 5.50
C ASP A 74 14.71 -5.02 5.01
N ILE A 75 15.41 -5.32 3.91
CA ILE A 75 16.04 -6.62 3.70
C ILE A 75 16.86 -6.88 4.96
N GLY A 76 16.21 -7.45 5.98
CA GLY A 76 16.87 -8.08 7.09
C GLY A 76 17.92 -9.00 6.48
N GLY A 77 19.18 -8.58 6.59
CA GLY A 77 20.28 -9.32 6.01
C GLY A 77 20.31 -10.72 6.58
N VAL A 78 20.04 -11.72 5.72
CA VAL A 78 20.71 -13.02 5.59
C VAL A 78 20.10 -13.79 4.43
#